data_AF-A0A0H2MJA2-F1
#
_entry.id   AF-A0A0H2MJA2-F1
#
_cell.length_a   1.000
_cell.length_b   1.000
_cell.length_c   1.000
_cell.angle_alpha   90.00
_cell.angle_beta   90.00
_cell.angle_gamma   90.00
#
_symmetry.space_group_name_H-M   'P 1'
#
loop_
_entity.id
_entity.type
_entity.pdbx_description
1 polymer ?
#
loop_
_entity_poly.entity_id
_entity_poly.type
_entity_poly.pdbx_seq_one_letter_code
_entity_poly.pdbx_strand_id
1 'polypeptide(L)'
;MGAFSSFHFLIILVVFIVIFGVPITAILRENSDKIIKRRDFLYWAVGYLSVPFFISYIGEFLNIGDITDAVSLLFILVGSYPFYQRIVRRARDVGMSKRIAFVSMIPIVFFVCIAILVIKPSKEVLYEEVFD
;
A
#
# COMPACT_ATOMS: atom_id res chain seq x y z
N MET A 1 -0.66 7.88 -33.31
CA MET A 1 0.18 7.72 -32.11
C MET A 1 0.41 9.12 -31.54
N GLY A 2 -0.32 9.48 -30.48
CA GLY A 2 -0.27 10.84 -29.92
C GLY A 2 1.09 11.13 -29.29
N ALA A 3 1.65 12.29 -29.59
CA ALA A 3 2.90 12.73 -28.99
C ALA A 3 2.72 12.85 -27.46
N PHE A 4 3.54 12.14 -26.69
CA PHE A 4 3.62 12.31 -25.24
C PHE A 4 4.02 13.75 -24.93
N SER A 5 3.11 14.55 -24.38
CA SER A 5 3.47 15.90 -23.94
C SER A 5 4.35 15.83 -22.68
N SER A 6 5.19 16.84 -22.45
CA SER A 6 6.05 16.92 -21.26
C SER A 6 5.27 16.78 -19.94
N PHE A 7 3.98 17.16 -19.94
CA PHE A 7 3.08 16.98 -18.80
C PHE A 7 2.79 15.50 -18.50
N HIS A 8 2.56 14.68 -19.53
CA HIS A 8 2.37 13.23 -19.35
C HIS A 8 3.64 12.57 -18.81
N PHE A 9 4.82 13.03 -19.25
CA PHE A 9 6.09 12.54 -18.73
C PHE A 9 6.26 12.87 -17.23
N LEU A 10 5.86 14.07 -16.81
CA LEU A 10 5.89 14.47 -15.40
C LEU A 10 4.95 13.61 -14.54
N ILE A 11 3.73 13.32 -15.02
CA ILE A 11 2.79 12.42 -14.33
C ILE A 11 3.40 11.02 -14.17
N ILE A 12 3.94 10.45 -15.25
CA ILE A 12 4.58 9.13 -15.21
C ILE A 12 5.72 9.12 -14.21
N LEU A 13 6.57 10.15 -14.21
CA LEU A 13 7.68 10.26 -13.27
C LEU A 13 7.21 10.26 -11.81
N VAL A 14 6.18 11.06 -11.48
CA VAL A 14 5.60 11.11 -10.13
C VAL A 14 5.03 9.75 -9.73
N VAL A 15 4.28 9.10 -10.62
CA VAL A 15 3.71 7.77 -10.38
C VAL A 15 4.82 6.74 -10.15
N PHE A 16 5.89 6.76 -10.94
CA PHE A 16 7.05 5.89 -10.74
C PHE A 16 7.72 6.13 -9.38
N ILE A 17 7.98 7.39 -9.02
CA ILE A 17 8.56 7.74 -7.71
C ILE A 17 7.68 7.22 -6.58
N VAL A 18 6.35 7.29 -6.71
CA VAL A 18 5.44 6.77 -5.68
C VAL A 18 5.46 5.25 -5.64
N ILE A 19 5.35 4.55 -6.78
CA ILE A 19 5.33 3.08 -6.84
C ILE A 19 6.60 2.46 -6.23
N PHE A 20 7.78 3.02 -6.53
CA PHE A 20 9.04 2.47 -6.05
C PHE A 20 9.52 3.12 -4.75
N GLY A 21 9.39 4.44 -4.64
CA GLY A 21 9.89 5.21 -3.51
C GLY A 21 9.10 4.98 -2.24
N VAL A 22 7.78 4.78 -2.31
CA VAL A 22 6.96 4.56 -1.12
C VAL A 22 7.30 3.25 -0.40
N PRO A 23 7.35 2.07 -1.07
CA PRO A 23 7.76 0.83 -0.44
C PRO A 23 9.17 0.90 0.17
N ILE A 24 10.13 1.48 -0.56
CA ILE A 24 11.51 1.66 -0.09
C ILE A 24 11.52 2.52 1.17
N THR A 25 10.84 3.67 1.13
CA THR A 25 10.78 4.59 2.27
C THR A 25 10.09 3.94 3.47
N ALA A 26 9.02 3.18 3.26
CA ALA A 26 8.34 2.46 4.31
C ALA A 26 9.26 1.41 4.97
N ILE A 27 10.03 0.65 4.18
CA ILE A 27 10.98 -0.33 4.71
C ILE A 27 12.08 0.35 5.54
N LEU A 28 12.64 1.45 5.04
CA LEU A 28 13.76 2.15 5.67
C LEU A 28 13.34 2.92 6.94
N ARG A 29 12.17 3.58 6.92
CA ARG A 29 11.73 4.44 8.02
C ARG A 29 10.91 3.71 9.09
N GLU A 30 10.28 2.59 8.75
CA GLU A 30 9.43 1.88 9.71
C GLU A 30 10.25 0.95 10.62
N ASN A 31 10.74 1.53 11.72
CA ASN A 31 11.45 0.82 12.79
C ASN A 31 10.73 0.92 14.14
N SER A 32 9.48 1.38 14.18
CA SER A 32 8.77 1.58 15.45
C SER A 32 8.34 0.24 16.06
N ASP A 33 8.36 0.08 17.38
CA ASP A 33 7.92 -1.16 18.07
C ASP A 33 6.38 -1.33 18.11
N LYS A 34 5.66 -0.58 17.27
CA LYS A 34 4.21 -0.67 17.19
C LYS A 34 3.77 -1.98 16.56
N ILE A 35 2.94 -2.73 17.29
CA ILE A 35 2.31 -3.96 16.81
C ILE A 35 0.97 -3.61 16.17
N ILE A 36 0.66 -4.20 15.01
CA ILE A 36 -0.64 -4.13 14.37
C ILE A 36 -1.35 -5.49 14.47
N LYS A 37 -2.52 -5.49 15.11
CA LYS A 37 -3.35 -6.68 15.19
C LYS A 37 -3.89 -7.03 13.79
N ARG A 38 -4.13 -8.32 13.57
CA ARG A 38 -4.72 -8.85 12.32
C ARG A 38 -5.97 -8.08 11.89
N ARG A 39 -6.88 -7.79 12.83
CA ARG A 39 -8.13 -7.08 12.56
C ARG A 39 -7.89 -5.66 12.06
N ASP A 40 -6.97 -4.94 12.69
CA ASP A 40 -6.66 -3.56 12.32
C ASP A 40 -5.98 -3.53 10.95
N PHE A 41 -5.08 -4.48 10.67
CA PHE A 41 -4.49 -4.63 9.33
C PHE A 41 -5.55 -4.92 8.26
N LEU A 42 -6.53 -5.78 8.57
CA LEU A 42 -7.64 -6.08 7.66
C LEU A 42 -8.48 -4.83 7.35
N TYR A 43 -8.81 -4.01 8.35
CA TYR A 43 -9.52 -2.75 8.10
C TYR A 43 -8.73 -1.80 7.20
N TRP A 44 -7.42 -1.75 7.37
CA TRP A 44 -6.54 -0.98 6.48
C TRP A 44 -6.50 -1.53 5.07
N ALA A 45 -6.38 -2.84 4.89
CA ALA A 45 -6.39 -3.49 3.58
C ALA A 45 -7.72 -3.27 2.85
N VAL A 46 -8.84 -3.54 3.53
CA VAL A 46 -10.17 -3.35 2.95
C VAL A 46 -10.41 -1.88 2.64
N GLY A 47 -10.16 -0.97 3.58
CA GLY A 47 -10.39 0.46 3.38
C GLY A 47 -9.53 1.03 2.24
N TYR A 48 -8.25 0.68 2.19
CA TYR A 48 -7.37 1.18 1.12
C TYR A 48 -7.77 0.68 -0.26
N LEU A 49 -8.25 -0.57 -0.37
CA LEU A 49 -8.65 -1.16 -1.66
C LEU A 49 -10.07 -0.76 -2.08
N SER A 50 -10.98 -0.56 -1.15
CA SER A 50 -12.40 -0.31 -1.47
C SER A 50 -12.72 1.17 -1.62
N VAL A 51 -12.09 2.08 -0.85
CA VAL A 51 -12.43 3.50 -0.85
C VAL A 51 -12.29 4.16 -2.24
N PRO A 52 -11.20 3.96 -3.00
CA PRO A 52 -11.11 4.50 -4.37
C PRO A 52 -12.23 4.00 -5.28
N PHE A 53 -12.60 2.73 -5.15
CA PHE A 53 -13.69 2.14 -5.92
C PHE A 53 -15.04 2.78 -5.57
N PHE A 54 -15.32 2.99 -4.28
CA PHE A 54 -16.53 3.68 -3.83
C PHE A 54 -16.58 5.15 -4.29
N ILE A 55 -15.44 5.86 -4.27
CA ILE A 55 -15.36 7.25 -4.75
C ILE A 55 -15.71 7.31 -6.24
N SER A 56 -15.08 6.48 -7.08
CA SER A 56 -15.37 6.47 -8.52
C SER A 56 -16.80 6.02 -8.83
N TYR A 57 -17.34 5.02 -8.09
CA TYR A 57 -18.73 4.58 -8.25
C TYR A 57 -19.75 5.70 -7.94
N ILE A 58 -19.54 6.46 -6.87
CA ILE A 58 -20.37 7.64 -6.55
C ILE A 58 -20.25 8.70 -7.66
N GLY A 59 -19.05 8.87 -8.20
CA GLY A 59 -18.77 9.78 -9.31
C GLY A 59 -19.55 9.47 -10.58
N GLU A 60 -19.56 8.20 -10.97
CA GLU A 60 -20.35 7.72 -12.10
C GLU A 60 -21.85 7.93 -11.85
N PHE A 61 -22.34 7.60 -10.65
CA PHE A 61 -23.74 7.78 -10.28
C PHE A 61 -24.19 9.25 -10.36
N LEU A 62 -23.31 10.19 -10.03
CA LEU A 62 -23.60 11.63 -10.02
C LEU A 62 -23.16 12.36 -11.30
N ASN A 63 -22.64 11.66 -12.32
CA ASN A 63 -22.07 12.23 -13.55
C ASN A 63 -20.94 13.25 -13.31
N ILE A 64 -20.09 13.01 -12.29
CA ILE A 64 -18.93 13.84 -11.94
C ILE A 64 -17.62 13.04 -11.96
N GLY A 65 -17.56 12.01 -12.81
CA GLY A 65 -16.47 11.03 -12.91
C GLY A 65 -15.07 11.66 -12.92
N ASP A 66 -14.86 12.70 -13.74
CA ASP A 66 -13.56 13.38 -13.87
C ASP A 66 -13.02 13.91 -12.54
N ILE A 67 -13.89 14.46 -11.70
CA ILE A 67 -13.51 15.01 -10.38
C ILE A 67 -13.22 13.86 -9.42
N THR A 68 -14.11 12.87 -9.37
CA THR A 68 -13.97 11.73 -8.45
C THR A 68 -12.77 10.86 -8.79
N ASP A 69 -12.39 10.72 -10.05
CA ASP A 69 -11.20 9.96 -10.44
C ASP A 69 -9.91 10.64 -9.97
N ALA A 70 -9.85 11.97 -10.06
CA ALA A 70 -8.76 12.75 -9.49
C ALA A 70 -8.70 12.59 -7.95
N VAL A 71 -9.85 12.57 -7.27
CA VAL A 71 -9.94 12.34 -5.82
C VAL A 71 -9.53 10.91 -5.45
N SER A 72 -9.95 9.90 -6.21
CA SER A 72 -9.55 8.50 -6.05
C SER A 72 -8.05 8.34 -6.21
N LEU A 73 -7.46 8.96 -7.24
CA LEU A 73 -6.02 8.97 -7.45
C LEU A 73 -5.29 9.63 -6.27
N LEU A 74 -5.75 10.81 -5.83
CA LEU A 74 -5.17 11.50 -4.69
C LEU A 74 -5.21 10.65 -3.41
N PHE A 75 -6.33 9.97 -3.16
CA PHE A 75 -6.47 9.05 -2.04
C PHE A 75 -5.43 7.92 -2.09
N ILE A 76 -5.25 7.29 -3.27
CA ILE A 76 -4.24 6.24 -3.47
C ILE A 76 -2.85 6.79 -3.20
N LEU A 77 -2.51 7.95 -3.77
CA LEU A 77 -1.18 8.56 -3.61
C LEU A 77 -0.87 8.90 -2.15
N VAL A 78 -1.78 9.59 -1.46
CA VAL A 78 -1.60 10.00 -0.05
C VAL A 78 -1.68 8.80 0.90
N GLY A 79 -2.57 7.85 0.62
CA GLY A 79 -2.78 6.65 1.43
C GLY A 79 -1.69 5.59 1.26
N SER A 80 -0.93 5.63 0.17
CA SER A 80 0.07 4.61 -0.17
C SER A 80 1.11 4.44 0.95
N TYR A 81 1.75 5.53 1.40
CA TYR A 81 2.77 5.47 2.45
C TYR A 81 2.25 4.89 3.77
N PRO A 82 1.18 5.43 4.39
CA PRO A 82 0.65 4.88 5.64
C PRO A 82 0.19 3.43 5.46
N PHE A 83 -0.26 3.03 4.28
CA PHE A 83 -0.65 1.65 4.01
C PHE A 83 0.57 0.70 3.91
N TYR A 84 1.60 1.06 3.15
CA TYR A 84 2.85 0.30 3.08
C TYR A 84 3.56 0.20 4.43
N GLN A 85 3.50 1.25 5.25
CA GLN A 85 3.99 1.22 6.63
C GLN A 85 3.32 0.11 7.46
N ARG A 86 2.02 -0.13 7.23
CA ARG A 86 1.26 -1.19 7.92
C ARG A 86 1.55 -2.57 7.38
N ILE A 87 1.82 -2.70 6.08
CA ILE A 87 2.35 -3.94 5.48
C ILE A 87 3.67 -4.32 6.16
N VAL A 88 4.60 -3.37 6.27
CA VAL A 88 5.91 -3.59 6.92
C VAL A 88 5.75 -3.99 8.39
N ARG A 89 4.91 -3.28 9.15
CA ARG A 89 4.61 -3.64 10.55
C ARG A 89 4.02 -5.03 10.66
N ARG A 90 2.97 -5.31 9.89
CA ARG A 90 2.31 -6.62 9.91
C ARG A 90 3.26 -7.74 9.55
N ALA A 91 4.11 -7.53 8.55
CA ALA A 91 5.14 -8.48 8.15
C ALA A 91 6.08 -8.83 9.30
N ARG A 92 6.60 -7.81 10.00
CA ARG A 92 7.44 -8.03 11.18
C ARG A 92 6.69 -8.77 12.29
N ASP A 93 5.45 -8.37 12.57
CA ASP A 93 4.66 -8.98 13.65
C ASP A 93 4.34 -10.46 13.40
N VAL A 94 4.36 -10.90 12.14
CA VAL A 94 4.23 -12.33 11.75
C VAL A 94 5.58 -13.01 11.48
N GLY A 95 6.69 -12.37 11.86
CA GLY A 95 8.06 -12.85 11.68
C GLY A 95 8.49 -13.01 10.22
N MET A 96 8.04 -12.12 9.35
CA MET A 96 8.45 -12.05 7.94
C MET A 96 9.34 -10.82 7.69
N SER A 97 10.19 -10.93 6.69
CA SER A 97 11.05 -9.81 6.28
C SER A 97 10.22 -8.61 5.81
N LYS A 98 10.68 -7.40 6.16
CA LYS A 98 10.13 -6.12 5.66
C LYS A 98 10.14 -6.03 4.13
N ARG A 99 11.02 -6.80 3.47
CA ARG A 99 11.12 -6.90 2.00
C ARG A 99 9.81 -7.29 1.33
N ILE A 100 8.85 -7.89 2.04
CA ILE A 100 7.52 -8.20 1.48
C ILE A 100 6.82 -6.94 0.94
N ALA A 101 7.04 -5.78 1.56
CA ALA A 101 6.50 -4.51 1.10
C ALA A 101 7.10 -4.09 -0.26
N PHE A 102 8.36 -4.44 -0.53
CA PHE A 102 8.99 -4.19 -1.83
C PHE A 102 8.44 -5.14 -2.89
N VAL A 103 8.39 -6.45 -2.59
CA VAL A 103 7.89 -7.45 -3.56
C VAL A 103 6.41 -7.22 -3.89
N SER A 104 5.63 -6.67 -2.96
CA SER A 104 4.23 -6.29 -3.17
C SER A 104 4.04 -5.10 -4.12
N MET A 105 5.08 -4.57 -4.77
CA MET A 105 4.90 -3.61 -5.87
C MET A 105 4.28 -4.26 -7.13
N ILE A 106 4.43 -5.57 -7.28
CA ILE A 106 3.87 -6.32 -8.42
C ILE A 106 2.39 -6.60 -8.10
N PRO A 107 1.42 -6.18 -8.94
CA PRO A 107 -0.01 -6.22 -8.58
C PRO A 107 -0.54 -7.59 -8.15
N ILE A 108 -0.17 -8.68 -8.82
CA ILE A 108 -0.61 -10.02 -8.42
C ILE A 108 0.03 -10.43 -7.08
N VAL A 109 1.33 -10.15 -6.94
CA VAL A 109 2.07 -10.49 -5.71
C VAL A 109 1.57 -9.66 -4.53
N PHE A 110 1.16 -8.42 -4.77
CA PHE A 110 0.52 -7.57 -3.79
C PHE A 110 -0.66 -8.26 -3.12
N PHE A 111 -1.63 -8.75 -3.89
CA PHE A 111 -2.81 -9.43 -3.33
C PHE A 111 -2.44 -10.69 -2.56
N VAL A 112 -1.48 -11.47 -3.07
CA VAL A 112 -0.96 -12.65 -2.38
C VAL A 112 -0.32 -12.28 -1.04
N CYS A 113 0.52 -11.24 -1.01
CA CYS A 113 1.15 -10.75 0.21
C CYS A 113 0.11 -10.27 1.24
N ILE A 114 -0.89 -9.50 0.80
CA ILE A 114 -1.99 -9.06 1.69
C ILE A 114 -2.73 -10.26 2.25
N ALA A 115 -3.10 -11.24 1.42
CA ALA A 115 -3.79 -12.45 1.86
C ALA A 115 -2.97 -13.22 2.92
N ILE A 116 -1.67 -13.43 2.66
CA ILE A 116 -0.76 -14.08 3.61
C ILE A 116 -0.71 -13.31 4.93
N LEU A 117 -0.52 -11.98 4.90
CA LEU A 117 -0.40 -11.14 6.09
C LEU A 117 -1.70 -11.03 6.90
N VAL A 118 -2.85 -11.15 6.22
CA VAL A 118 -4.16 -11.25 6.85
C VAL A 118 -4.36 -12.61 7.51
N ILE A 119 -3.92 -13.71 6.91
CA ILE A 119 -4.20 -15.06 7.44
C ILE A 119 -3.20 -15.46 8.53
N LYS A 120 -1.92 -15.12 8.35
CA LYS A 120 -0.83 -15.58 9.22
C LYS A 120 -0.99 -15.02 10.63
N PRO A 121 -0.93 -15.85 11.69
CA PRO A 121 -0.98 -15.37 13.07
C PRO A 121 0.25 -14.54 13.42
N SER A 122 0.12 -13.60 14.36
CA SER A 122 1.29 -12.89 14.91
C SER A 122 2.17 -13.90 15.65
N LYS A 123 3.50 -13.80 15.51
CA LYS A 123 4.40 -14.54 16.39
C LYS A 123 4.27 -13.95 17.80
N GLU A 124 4.06 -14.78 18.81
CA GLU A 124 4.43 -14.42 20.17
C GLU A 124 5.95 -14.26 20.17
N VAL A 125 6.44 -13.10 20.61
CA VAL A 125 7.85 -12.73 20.47
C VAL A 125 8.72 -13.65 21.35
N LEU A 126 9.38 -14.63 20.74
CA LEU A 126 10.66 -15.12 21.25
C LEU A 126 11.72 -14.22 20.62
N TYR A 127 12.21 -13.30 21.45
CA TYR A 127 13.33 -12.42 21.17
C TYR A 127 14.57 -13.29 20.89
N GLU A 128 14.90 -13.61 19.64
CA GLU A 128 16.28 -14.05 19.33
C GLU A 128 16.70 -13.95 17.85
N GLU A 129 15.81 -13.89 16.86
CA GLU A 129 16.24 -14.03 15.44
C GLU A 129 15.76 -12.90 14.51
N VAL A 130 16.17 -11.64 14.73
CA VAL A 130 15.87 -10.54 13.79
C VAL A 130 17.15 -9.84 13.26
N PHE A 131 18.33 -10.33 13.62
CA PHE A 131 19.61 -9.76 13.15
C PHE A 131 20.65 -10.78 12.65
N ASP A 132 20.20 -11.90 12.07
CA ASP A 132 21.03 -12.74 11.20
C ASP A 132 20.56 -12.65 9.74
#